data_AF-A0A9P0F8L6-F1
#
_entry.id   AF-A0A9P0F8L6-F1
#
_cell.length_a   1.000
_cell.length_b   1.000
_cell.length_c   1.000
_cell.angle_alpha   90.00
_cell.angle_beta   90.00
_cell.angle_gamma   90.00
#
_symmetry.space_group_name_H-M   'P 1'
#
loop_
_entity.id
_entity.type
_entity.pdbx_description
1 polymer ?
#
loop_
_entity_poly.entity_id
_entity_poly.type
_entity_poly.pdbx_seq_one_letter_code
_entity_poly.pdbx_strand_id
1 'polypeptide(L)'
;MKDHHVCQELIPSENGGLEKGKDILDIWFDSGTTWSKVLDGRKVADLYLEGVDQFTGWFQSSLLTSVAIRDKAPYKSIYVHGFAVDENGSKMSKSVGNVVEPLEILKGGKKNKPYGVDVLRQVLPR
;
A
#
# COMPACT_ATOMS: atom_id res chain seq x y z
N MET A 1 -6.70 22.74 -24.99
CA MET A 1 -6.45 21.63 -25.92
C MET A 1 -5.12 21.87 -26.61
N LYS A 2 -4.02 21.62 -25.90
CA LYS A 2 -2.66 21.65 -26.43
C LYS A 2 -1.90 20.52 -25.78
N ASP A 3 -1.00 19.94 -26.59
CA ASP A 3 0.08 19.04 -26.22
C ASP A 3 -0.24 17.52 -26.28
N HIS A 4 -0.51 17.06 -27.51
CA HIS A 4 -0.31 15.67 -27.95
C HIS A 4 1.05 15.46 -28.64
N HIS A 5 2.03 16.35 -28.42
CA HIS A 5 3.30 16.35 -29.17
C HIS A 5 4.46 15.63 -28.47
N VAL A 6 4.32 15.18 -27.22
CA VAL A 6 5.44 14.61 -26.46
C VAL A 6 5.73 13.14 -26.82
N CYS A 7 4.76 12.38 -27.32
CA CYS A 7 4.91 10.93 -27.51
C CYS A 7 5.44 10.49 -28.88
N GLN A 8 5.65 11.38 -29.84
CA GLN A 8 6.11 11.01 -31.19
C GLN A 8 7.64 10.98 -31.35
N GLU A 9 8.43 11.47 -30.38
CA GLU A 9 9.90 11.49 -30.46
C GLU A 9 10.59 10.19 -30.01
N LEU A 10 9.84 9.20 -29.51
CA LEU A 10 10.41 8.00 -28.87
C LEU A 10 10.30 6.71 -29.69
N ILE A 11 9.88 6.76 -30.95
CA ILE A 11 9.78 5.56 -31.80
C ILE A 11 10.86 5.64 -32.89
N PRO A 12 11.96 4.85 -32.79
CA PRO A 12 12.96 4.79 -33.85
C PRO A 12 12.36 4.20 -35.13
N SER A 13 12.87 4.65 -36.28
CA SER A 13 12.52 4.13 -37.60
C SER A 13 12.62 2.61 -37.67
N GLU A 14 11.75 1.99 -38.47
CA GLU A 14 11.36 0.58 -38.52
C GLU A 14 12.49 -0.47 -38.74
N ASN A 15 13.79 -0.13 -38.67
CA ASN A 15 14.92 -1.07 -38.84
C ASN A 15 16.18 -0.74 -37.99
N GLY A 16 16.09 0.01 -36.88
CA GLY A 16 17.24 0.35 -36.03
C GLY A 16 17.17 -0.28 -34.63
N GLY A 17 18.25 -0.96 -34.22
CA GLY A 17 18.34 -1.81 -33.02
C GLY A 17 17.75 -1.21 -31.73
N LEU A 18 16.58 -1.72 -31.34
CA LEU A 18 15.97 -1.48 -30.04
C LEU A 18 16.62 -2.41 -29.01
N GLU A 19 17.18 -1.85 -27.95
CA GLU A 19 17.64 -2.60 -26.79
C GLU A 19 16.64 -2.51 -25.65
N LYS A 20 16.37 -3.65 -25.01
CA LYS A 20 15.47 -3.70 -23.86
C LYS A 20 16.10 -2.97 -22.67
N GLY A 21 15.37 -1.99 -22.12
CA GLY A 21 15.73 -1.33 -20.85
C GLY A 21 15.84 -2.35 -19.71
N LYS A 22 16.84 -2.16 -18.84
CA LYS A 22 17.10 -3.05 -17.69
C LYS A 22 16.57 -2.48 -16.37
N ASP A 23 16.08 -1.25 -16.38
CA ASP A 23 15.52 -0.61 -15.20
C ASP A 23 14.20 -1.26 -14.78
N ILE A 24 13.91 -1.18 -13.50
CA ILE A 24 12.66 -1.65 -12.89
C ILE A 24 11.87 -0.47 -12.36
N LEU A 25 10.56 -0.68 -12.19
CA LEU A 25 9.70 0.31 -11.57
C LEU A 25 9.86 0.28 -10.04
N ASP A 26 9.63 1.44 -9.44
CA ASP A 26 9.59 1.57 -7.99
C ASP A 26 8.39 0.82 -7.39
N ILE A 27 8.56 0.28 -6.18
CA ILE A 27 7.54 -0.54 -5.50
C ILE A 27 6.24 0.23 -5.20
N TRP A 28 6.31 1.56 -5.09
CA TRP A 28 5.12 2.39 -4.89
C TRP A 28 4.30 2.51 -6.17
N PHE A 29 4.91 2.32 -7.35
CA PHE A 29 4.17 2.24 -8.60
C PHE A 29 3.32 0.97 -8.66
N ASP A 30 3.92 -0.19 -8.35
CA ASP A 30 3.20 -1.47 -8.38
C ASP A 30 2.03 -1.47 -7.38
N SER A 31 2.28 -1.05 -6.14
CA SER A 31 1.23 -0.96 -5.12
C SER A 31 0.22 0.15 -5.44
N GLY A 32 0.66 1.27 -6.01
CA GLY A 32 -0.19 2.39 -6.42
C GLY A 32 -1.16 2.04 -7.54
N THR A 33 -0.81 1.09 -8.42
CA THR A 33 -1.69 0.70 -9.53
C THR A 33 -2.66 -0.44 -9.18
N THR A 34 -2.67 -0.93 -7.94
CA THR A 34 -3.55 -2.03 -7.50
C THR A 34 -5.03 -1.77 -7.74
N TRP A 35 -5.49 -0.52 -7.61
CA TRP A 35 -6.88 -0.14 -7.90
C TRP A 35 -7.30 -0.50 -9.34
N SER A 36 -6.36 -0.51 -10.30
CA SER A 36 -6.65 -0.78 -11.71
C SER A 36 -6.91 -2.25 -11.99
N LYS A 37 -6.31 -3.13 -11.16
CA LYS A 37 -6.36 -4.58 -11.33
C LYS A 37 -7.36 -5.25 -10.41
N VAL A 38 -7.50 -4.75 -9.18
CA VAL A 38 -8.33 -5.35 -8.13
C VAL A 38 -9.76 -4.84 -8.21
N LEU A 39 -9.95 -3.55 -8.52
CA LEU A 39 -11.29 -3.01 -8.73
C LEU A 39 -11.66 -3.19 -10.20
N ASP A 40 -12.92 -3.55 -10.49
CA ASP A 40 -13.44 -3.47 -11.86
C ASP A 40 -13.21 -2.03 -12.36
N GLY A 41 -12.56 -1.83 -13.51
CA GLY A 41 -11.84 -0.59 -13.86
C GLY A 41 -12.61 0.76 -13.83
N ARG A 42 -13.91 0.76 -13.54
CA ARG A 42 -14.73 1.96 -13.29
C ARG A 42 -15.09 2.19 -11.82
N LYS A 43 -14.93 1.19 -10.96
CA LYS A 43 -15.24 1.24 -9.53
C LYS A 43 -14.25 2.12 -8.79
N VAL A 44 -14.73 2.72 -7.71
CA VAL A 44 -13.97 3.51 -6.75
C VAL A 44 -14.21 2.84 -5.41
N ALA A 45 -13.16 2.51 -4.68
CA ALA A 45 -13.29 1.91 -3.36
C ALA A 45 -14.05 2.85 -2.43
N ASP A 46 -14.95 2.32 -1.62
CA ASP A 46 -15.62 3.15 -0.61
C ASP A 46 -14.64 3.64 0.45
N LEU A 47 -13.68 2.80 0.82
CA LEU A 47 -12.71 3.07 1.88
C LEU A 47 -11.34 2.48 1.55
N TYR A 48 -10.29 3.27 1.76
CA TYR A 48 -8.93 2.78 1.97
C TYR A 48 -8.59 2.85 3.46
N LEU A 49 -8.03 1.78 4.02
CA LEU A 49 -7.71 1.67 5.45
C LEU A 49 -6.30 1.10 5.61
N GLU A 50 -5.39 1.90 6.14
CA GLU A 50 -4.01 1.50 6.46
C GLU A 50 -3.43 2.38 7.58
N GLY A 51 -2.19 2.09 7.97
CA GLY A 51 -1.43 2.85 8.97
C GLY A 51 -1.02 4.26 8.49
N VAL A 52 -0.73 5.14 9.45
CA VAL A 52 -0.31 6.53 9.21
C VAL A 52 0.94 6.69 8.36
N ASP A 53 1.81 5.69 8.32
CA ASP A 53 2.99 5.64 7.45
C ASP A 53 2.65 5.58 5.95
N GLN A 54 1.41 5.27 5.58
CA GLN A 54 1.01 5.12 4.18
C GLN A 54 0.60 6.43 3.48
N PHE A 55 0.53 7.56 4.21
CA PHE A 55 0.20 8.87 3.63
C PHE A 55 1.12 9.28 2.49
N THR A 56 2.43 9.15 2.70
CA THR A 56 3.46 9.49 1.69
C THR A 56 3.86 8.28 0.84
N GLY A 57 3.19 7.14 1.03
CA GLY A 57 3.42 5.89 0.32
C GLY A 57 2.19 5.52 -0.50
N TRP A 58 1.54 4.44 -0.11
CA TRP A 58 0.49 3.82 -0.90
C TRP A 58 -0.72 4.72 -1.20
N PHE A 59 -1.13 5.59 -0.27
CA PHE A 59 -2.24 6.50 -0.51
C PHE A 59 -1.94 7.51 -1.60
N GLN A 60 -0.73 8.11 -1.56
CA GLN A 60 -0.27 9.08 -2.54
C GLN A 60 -0.03 8.42 -3.90
N SER A 61 0.67 7.27 -3.95
CA SER A 61 0.94 6.59 -5.21
C SER A 61 -0.34 6.09 -5.89
N SER A 62 -1.31 5.60 -5.11
CA SER A 62 -2.63 5.23 -5.63
C SER A 62 -3.39 6.42 -6.19
N LEU A 63 -3.38 7.55 -5.48
CA LEU A 63 -4.07 8.76 -5.93
C LEU A 63 -3.48 9.28 -7.25
N LEU A 64 -2.15 9.42 -7.31
CA LEU A 64 -1.46 9.95 -8.49
C LEU A 64 -1.69 9.08 -9.72
N THR A 65 -1.52 7.76 -9.58
CA THR A 65 -1.71 6.83 -10.70
C THR A 65 -3.17 6.78 -11.18
N SER A 66 -4.14 6.82 -10.26
CA SER A 66 -5.56 6.84 -10.62
C SER A 66 -5.98 8.13 -11.30
N VAL A 67 -5.54 9.28 -10.79
CA VAL A 67 -5.83 10.58 -11.43
C VAL A 67 -5.19 10.64 -12.82
N ALA A 68 -3.95 10.17 -12.97
CA ALA A 68 -3.27 10.16 -14.26
C ALA A 68 -4.00 9.34 -15.35
N ILE A 69 -4.64 8.21 -14.97
CA ILE A 69 -5.29 7.29 -15.94
C ILE A 69 -6.80 7.52 -16.07
N ARG A 70 -7.49 7.91 -14.98
CA ARG A 70 -8.95 7.95 -14.90
C ARG A 70 -9.52 9.31 -14.57
N ASP A 71 -8.67 10.31 -14.30
CA ASP A 71 -9.06 11.63 -13.81
C ASP A 71 -9.96 11.56 -12.55
N LYS A 72 -9.69 10.56 -11.69
CA LYS A 72 -10.50 10.30 -10.50
C LYS A 72 -9.67 9.65 -9.41
N ALA A 73 -9.95 9.98 -8.15
CA ALA A 73 -9.39 9.28 -7.00
C ALA A 73 -9.85 7.80 -6.95
N PRO A 74 -8.98 6.87 -6.48
CA PRO A 74 -9.33 5.45 -6.44
C PRO A 74 -10.19 5.06 -5.23
N TYR A 75 -10.35 5.97 -4.26
CA TYR A 75 -11.14 5.81 -3.04
C TYR A 75 -12.04 7.02 -2.77
N LYS A 76 -13.15 6.81 -2.06
CA LYS A 76 -14.05 7.89 -1.58
C LYS A 76 -13.62 8.45 -0.24
N SER A 77 -13.10 7.61 0.66
CA SER A 77 -12.59 8.02 1.96
C SER A 77 -11.34 7.23 2.35
N ILE A 78 -10.56 7.80 3.25
CA ILE A 78 -9.43 7.16 3.91
C ILE A 78 -9.69 7.09 5.41
N TYR A 79 -9.41 5.94 6.02
CA TYR A 79 -9.33 5.79 7.47
C TYR A 79 -7.90 5.41 7.83
N VAL A 80 -7.31 6.15 8.76
CA VAL A 80 -5.91 6.00 9.10
C VAL A 80 -5.79 5.67 10.56
N HIS A 81 -5.14 4.54 10.85
CA HIS A 81 -4.85 4.14 12.23
C HIS A 81 -3.39 4.44 12.62
N GLY A 82 -3.17 4.55 13.93
CA GLY A 82 -1.83 4.68 14.49
C GLY A 82 -1.04 3.37 14.46
N PHE A 83 0.13 3.38 15.10
CA PHE A 83 0.94 2.18 15.28
C PHE A 83 0.47 1.37 16.49
N ALA A 84 0.66 0.05 16.43
CA ALA A 84 0.71 -0.76 17.64
C ALA A 84 1.95 -0.36 18.47
N VAL A 85 1.75 -0.24 19.78
CA VAL A 85 2.78 0.19 20.73
C VAL A 85 2.98 -0.86 21.82
N ASP A 86 4.20 -0.97 22.33
CA ASP A 86 4.53 -1.84 23.46
C ASP A 86 4.07 -1.25 24.81
N GLU A 87 4.37 -1.94 25.91
CA GLU A 87 3.98 -1.49 27.26
C GLU A 87 4.55 -0.13 27.67
N ASN A 88 5.61 0.34 27.01
CA ASN A 88 6.23 1.64 27.25
C ASN A 88 5.71 2.72 26.29
N GLY A 89 4.72 2.40 25.46
CA GLY A 89 4.19 3.30 24.44
C GLY A 89 5.11 3.48 23.23
N SER A 90 6.16 2.66 23.10
CA SER A 90 7.08 2.72 21.95
C SER A 90 6.49 1.96 20.77
N LYS A 91 6.65 2.49 19.55
CA LYS A 91 6.21 1.83 18.31
C LYS A 91 6.82 0.42 18.23
N MET A 92 5.97 -0.58 18.02
CA MET A 92 6.43 -1.95 17.79
C MET A 92 7.18 -2.05 16.45
N SER A 93 8.36 -2.66 16.44
CA SER A 93 9.13 -2.93 15.23
C SER A 93 10.02 -4.17 15.36
N LYS A 94 10.11 -4.96 14.27
CA LYS A 94 10.90 -6.20 14.27
C LYS A 94 12.38 -5.95 14.55
N SER A 95 12.92 -4.84 14.08
CA SER A 95 14.32 -4.45 14.28
C SER A 95 14.66 -4.12 15.74
N VAL A 96 13.71 -3.53 16.48
CA VAL A 96 13.86 -3.27 17.92
C VAL A 96 13.62 -4.53 18.74
N GLY A 97 12.87 -5.50 18.20
CA GLY A 97 12.59 -6.77 18.86
C GLY A 97 11.45 -6.71 19.88
N ASN A 98 10.72 -5.58 19.95
CA ASN A 98 9.57 -5.38 20.83
C ASN A 98 8.23 -5.78 20.18
N VAL A 99 8.26 -6.72 19.23
CA VAL A 99 7.04 -7.20 18.53
C VAL A 99 6.50 -8.42 19.25
N VAL A 100 5.20 -8.42 19.49
CA VAL A 100 4.44 -9.62 19.86
C VAL A 100 3.88 -10.25 18.60
N GLU A 101 4.13 -11.54 18.37
CA GLU A 101 3.55 -12.25 17.23
C GLU A 101 2.03 -12.45 17.46
N PRO A 102 1.15 -12.05 16.52
CA PRO A 102 -0.27 -12.28 16.67
C PRO A 102 -0.62 -13.76 16.89
N LEU A 103 0.07 -14.69 16.23
CA LEU A 103 -0.20 -16.13 16.39
C LEU A 103 0.13 -16.65 17.79
N GLU A 104 1.14 -16.09 18.49
CA GLU A 104 1.40 -16.42 19.89
C GLU A 104 0.23 -16.02 20.80
N ILE A 105 -0.48 -14.92 20.50
CA ILE A 105 -1.69 -14.51 21.24
C ILE A 105 -2.83 -15.50 20.95
N LEU A 106 -3.03 -15.87 19.68
CA LEU A 106 -4.12 -16.78 19.29
C LEU A 106 -3.92 -18.19 19.84
N LYS A 107 -2.73 -18.77 19.60
CA LYS A 107 -2.44 -20.20 19.80
C LYS A 107 -1.61 -20.49 21.06
N GLY A 108 -1.11 -19.45 21.71
CA GLY A 108 -0.12 -19.59 22.78
C GLY A 108 1.30 -19.71 22.21
N GLY A 109 2.26 -19.28 23.00
CA GLY A 109 3.69 -19.41 22.73
C GLY A 109 4.38 -20.28 23.78
N LYS A 110 5.71 -20.38 23.73
CA LYS A 110 6.49 -21.15 24.73
C LYS A 110 6.26 -20.70 26.17
N LYS A 111 5.88 -19.43 26.36
CA LYS A 111 5.69 -18.79 27.68
C LYS A 111 4.26 -18.33 27.95
N ASN A 112 3.39 -18.31 26.94
CA ASN A 112 2.08 -17.67 27.01
C ASN A 112 0.98 -18.67 26.64
N LYS A 113 -0.12 -18.66 27.40
CA LYS A 113 -1.33 -19.46 27.09
C LYS A 113 -2.05 -18.90 25.85
N PRO A 114 -2.81 -19.73 25.09
CA PRO A 114 -3.69 -19.23 24.04
C PRO A 114 -4.79 -18.33 24.62
N TYR A 115 -4.98 -17.17 24.01
CA TYR A 115 -6.07 -16.24 24.33
C TYR A 115 -7.19 -16.23 23.28
N GLY A 116 -6.91 -16.72 22.07
CA GLY A 116 -7.87 -16.74 20.97
C GLY A 116 -8.02 -15.40 20.26
N VAL A 117 -8.79 -15.41 19.17
CA VAL A 117 -8.92 -14.27 18.24
C VAL A 117 -9.73 -13.10 18.84
N ASP A 118 -10.69 -13.39 19.71
CA ASP A 118 -11.56 -12.35 20.27
C ASP A 118 -10.81 -11.46 21.24
N VAL A 119 -9.92 -12.04 22.06
CA VAL A 119 -9.02 -11.27 22.92
C VAL A 119 -8.12 -10.38 22.07
N LEU A 120 -7.52 -10.90 20.99
CA LEU A 120 -6.68 -10.09 20.09
C LEU A 120 -7.46 -8.88 19.55
N ARG A 121 -8.69 -9.07 19.08
CA ARG A 121 -9.51 -7.97 18.55
C ARG A 121 -9.89 -6.93 19.59
N GLN A 122 -10.13 -7.35 20.84
CA GLN A 122 -10.50 -6.43 21.92
C GLN A 122 -9.35 -5.54 22.39
N VAL A 123 -8.11 -6.01 22.28
CA VAL A 123 -6.93 -5.29 22.78
C VAL A 123 -6.24 -4.42 21.74
N LEU A 124 -6.64 -4.50 20.46
CA LEU A 124 -6.09 -3.62 19.44
C LEU A 124 -6.44 -2.15 19.76
N PRO A 125 -5.52 -1.20 19.53
CA PRO A 125 -5.77 0.21 19.74
C PRO A 125 -7.04 0.64 18.98
N ARG A 126 -7.98 1.25 19.70
CA ARG A 126 -9.22 1.80 19.12
C ARG A 126 -8.98 3.20 18.57
#